data_AF-Q86DC9-F1
#
_entry.id   AF-Q86DC9-F1
#
_cell.length_a   1.000
_cell.length_b   1.000
_cell.length_c   1.000
_cell.angle_alpha   90.00
_cell.angle_beta   90.00
_cell.angle_gamma   90.00
#
_symmetry.space_group_name_H-M   'P 1'
#
loop_
_entity.id
_entity.type
_entity.pdbx_description
1 polymer ?
#
loop_
_entity_poly.entity_id
_entity_poly.type
_entity_poly.pdbx_seq_one_letter_code
_entity_poly.pdbx_strand_id
1 'polypeptide(L)'
;MALKIEKFSPMRIDRLNSPEEEEWHEILLEKCLPEFQDIAGNFLNHTGTPPALRMVFSIPKRHLSQLIEYLVDWSIEEGLNRPIREWIYSLLAVIDLPLVQDVVSALRRLVKECRFIDFSENYRFFRGKY
;
A
#
# COMPACT_ATOMS: atom_id res chain seq x y z
N MET A 1 -4.92 -28.14 -4.60
CA MET A 1 -3.97 -27.78 -5.67
C MET A 1 -3.18 -26.57 -5.17
N ALA A 2 -2.13 -26.80 -4.37
CA ALA A 2 -1.29 -25.71 -3.88
C ALA A 2 -0.47 -25.20 -5.06
N LEU A 3 -0.82 -24.02 -5.57
CA LEU A 3 -0.05 -23.34 -6.60
C LEU A 3 1.35 -23.15 -6.02
N LYS A 4 2.34 -23.83 -6.60
CA LYS A 4 3.76 -23.52 -6.40
C LYS A 4 3.93 -22.07 -6.82
N ILE A 5 3.92 -21.16 -5.86
CA ILE A 5 4.56 -19.86 -6.03
C ILE A 5 6.01 -20.25 -6.30
N GLU A 6 6.43 -20.21 -7.57
CA GLU A 6 7.84 -20.34 -7.94
C GLU A 6 8.64 -19.45 -7.01
N LYS A 7 9.76 -19.96 -6.52
CA LYS A 7 10.61 -19.30 -5.53
C LYS A 7 11.00 -17.92 -6.07
N PHE A 8 10.20 -16.91 -5.76
CA PHE A 8 10.49 -15.54 -6.12
C PHE A 8 11.67 -15.14 -5.24
N SER A 9 12.85 -15.01 -5.84
CA SER A 9 14.02 -14.55 -5.12
C SER A 9 13.86 -13.06 -4.84
N PRO A 10 13.70 -12.65 -3.58
CA PRO A 10 13.60 -11.23 -3.25
C PRO A 10 14.87 -10.51 -3.71
N MET A 11 14.70 -9.35 -4.32
CA MET A 11 15.82 -8.51 -4.72
C MET A 11 16.38 -7.82 -3.49
N ARG A 12 17.70 -7.70 -3.40
CA ARG A 12 18.33 -6.89 -2.36
C ARG A 12 18.32 -5.44 -2.82
N ILE A 13 17.50 -4.63 -2.17
CA ILE A 13 17.39 -3.19 -2.39
C ILE A 13 17.62 -2.53 -1.03
N ASP A 14 18.77 -1.87 -0.86
CA ASP A 14 19.18 -1.35 0.44
C ASP A 14 18.21 -0.30 0.99
N ARG A 15 17.61 0.51 0.10
CA ARG A 15 16.58 1.51 0.44
C ARG A 15 15.34 0.91 1.13
N LEU A 16 15.02 -0.37 0.89
CA LEU A 16 13.89 -1.05 1.55
C LEU A 16 14.17 -1.42 3.02
N ASN A 17 15.34 -1.06 3.55
CA ASN A 17 15.66 -1.17 4.97
C ASN A 17 15.60 0.18 5.69
N SER A 18 15.05 1.21 5.04
CA SER A 18 14.94 2.53 5.64
C SER A 18 14.07 2.51 6.91
N PRO A 19 14.50 3.14 8.01
CA PRO A 19 13.65 3.37 9.18
C PRO A 19 12.77 4.62 9.04
N GLU A 20 13.05 5.49 8.06
CA GLU A 20 12.44 6.81 7.94
C GLU A 20 11.10 6.74 7.18
N GLU A 21 10.07 7.41 7.71
CA GLU A 21 8.73 7.42 7.14
C GLU A 21 8.68 8.12 5.77
N GLU A 22 9.36 9.26 5.65
CA GLU A 22 9.37 10.07 4.43
C GLU A 22 10.02 9.32 3.26
N GLU A 23 11.03 8.49 3.52
CA GLU A 23 11.65 7.69 2.48
C GLU A 23 10.68 6.60 1.98
N TRP A 24 9.89 6.01 2.87
CA TRP A 24 8.85 5.06 2.46
C TRP A 24 7.74 5.74 1.67
N HIS A 25 7.33 6.94 2.07
CA HIS A 25 6.36 7.72 1.31
C HIS A 25 6.87 8.00 -0.11
N GLU A 26 8.11 8.50 -0.24
CA GLU A 26 8.75 8.75 -1.54
C GLU A 26 8.77 7.46 -2.39
N ILE A 27 9.23 6.34 -1.82
CA ILE A 27 9.36 5.06 -2.53
C ILE A 27 8.00 4.54 -3.01
N LEU A 28 6.97 4.58 -2.17
CA LEU A 28 5.68 3.94 -2.45
C LEU A 28 4.75 4.82 -3.29
N LEU A 29 4.78 6.15 -3.10
CA LEU A 29 3.77 7.05 -3.63
C LEU A 29 4.32 8.07 -4.63
N GLU A 30 5.55 8.54 -4.47
CA GLU A 30 6.07 9.68 -5.26
C GLU A 30 7.01 9.28 -6.40
N LYS A 31 8.02 8.46 -6.11
CA LYS A 31 9.12 8.18 -7.03
C LYS A 31 9.41 6.70 -7.15
N CYS A 32 9.17 6.17 -8.35
CA CYS A 32 9.49 4.78 -8.67
C CYS A 32 11.00 4.51 -8.59
N LEU A 33 11.35 3.45 -7.85
CA LEU A 33 12.70 2.94 -7.73
C LEU A 33 13.25 2.49 -9.10
N PRO A 34 14.55 2.69 -9.39
CA PRO A 34 15.16 2.31 -10.67
C PRO A 34 14.91 0.85 -11.08
N GLU A 35 14.88 -0.06 -10.12
CA GLU A 35 14.65 -1.50 -10.29
C GLU A 35 13.21 -1.84 -10.74
N PHE A 36 12.31 -0.85 -10.76
CA PHE A 36 10.89 -1.02 -11.11
C PHE A 36 10.42 -0.17 -12.28
N GLN A 37 11.30 0.61 -12.90
CA GLN A 37 10.94 1.46 -14.04
C GLN A 37 10.48 0.66 -15.26
N ASP A 38 11.03 -0.53 -15.49
CA ASP A 38 10.67 -1.44 -16.58
C ASP A 38 9.21 -1.92 -16.51
N ILE A 39 8.62 -1.98 -15.31
CA ILE A 39 7.21 -2.38 -15.13
C ILE A 39 6.28 -1.24 -14.81
N ALA A 40 6.78 -0.06 -14.47
CA ALA A 40 5.95 1.08 -14.06
C ALA A 40 4.83 1.38 -15.07
N GLY A 41 5.10 1.19 -16.37
CA GLY A 41 4.09 1.36 -17.43
C GLY A 41 2.87 0.43 -17.33
N ASN A 42 2.96 -0.68 -16.61
CA ASN A 42 1.82 -1.59 -16.36
C ASN A 42 0.93 -1.11 -15.20
N PHE A 43 1.39 -0.12 -14.42
CA PHE A 43 0.74 0.37 -13.22
C PHE A 43 0.37 1.85 -13.37
N LEU A 44 -0.58 2.15 -14.26
CA LEU A 44 -0.97 3.51 -14.65
C LEU A 44 -1.44 4.42 -13.50
N ASN A 45 -1.81 3.85 -12.36
CA ASN A 45 -2.25 4.62 -11.20
C ASN A 45 -1.10 5.02 -10.27
N HIS A 46 0.12 4.51 -10.47
CA HIS A 46 1.25 4.68 -9.56
C HIS A 46 2.30 5.62 -10.13
N THR A 47 2.66 6.65 -9.37
CA THR A 47 3.85 7.49 -9.63
C THR A 47 5.08 6.92 -8.90
N GLY A 48 4.87 6.49 -7.66
CA GLY A 48 5.82 5.71 -6.87
C GLY A 48 6.02 4.29 -7.38
N THR A 49 6.79 3.52 -6.62
CA THR A 49 7.04 2.11 -6.93
C THR A 49 5.74 1.33 -6.77
N PRO A 50 5.28 0.57 -7.78
CA PRO A 50 4.02 -0.16 -7.67
C PRO A 50 4.16 -1.41 -6.78
N PRO A 51 3.06 -1.90 -6.19
CA PRO A 51 3.04 -3.12 -5.37
C PRO A 51 3.10 -4.40 -6.24
N ALA A 52 4.07 -4.46 -7.16
CA ALA A 52 4.36 -5.67 -7.91
C ALA A 52 4.87 -6.76 -6.97
N LEU A 53 4.61 -8.04 -7.28
CA LEU A 53 5.08 -9.18 -6.47
C LEU A 53 6.56 -9.05 -6.11
N ARG A 54 7.38 -8.64 -7.08
CA ARG A 54 8.81 -8.46 -6.88
C ARG A 54 9.18 -7.40 -5.86
N MET A 55 8.40 -6.33 -5.77
CA MET A 55 8.59 -5.28 -4.78
C MET A 55 8.13 -5.78 -3.41
N VAL A 56 6.90 -6.28 -3.34
CA VAL A 56 6.26 -6.72 -2.09
C VAL A 56 7.09 -7.80 -1.38
N PHE A 57 7.61 -8.78 -2.11
CA PHE A 57 8.47 -9.81 -1.53
C PHE A 57 9.89 -9.33 -1.18
N SER A 58 10.35 -8.21 -1.74
CA SER A 58 11.66 -7.62 -1.41
C SER A 58 11.61 -6.73 -0.16
N ILE A 59 10.42 -6.32 0.29
CA ILE A 59 10.25 -5.59 1.55
C ILE A 59 10.57 -6.53 2.72
N PRO A 60 11.50 -6.17 3.63
CA PRO A 60 11.78 -6.98 4.80
C PRO A 60 10.54 -7.11 5.69
N LYS A 61 10.23 -8.34 6.12
CA LYS A 61 9.02 -8.66 6.91
C LYS A 61 8.81 -7.76 8.13
N ARG A 62 9.89 -7.30 8.76
CA ARG A 62 9.85 -6.39 9.92
C ARG A 62 9.18 -5.04 9.64
N HIS A 63 9.16 -4.59 8.39
CA HIS A 63 8.56 -3.30 8.00
C HIS A 63 7.08 -3.43 7.61
N LEU A 64 6.55 -4.65 7.40
CA LEU A 64 5.18 -4.82 6.87
C LEU A 64 4.11 -4.20 7.77
N SER A 65 4.21 -4.41 9.09
CA SER A 65 3.27 -3.83 10.06
C SER A 65 3.32 -2.31 10.05
N GLN A 66 4.54 -1.75 10.18
CA GLN A 66 4.78 -0.31 10.16
C GLN A 66 4.27 0.35 8.88
N LEU A 67 4.53 -0.26 7.72
CA LEU A 67 4.07 0.26 6.43
C LEU A 67 2.54 0.27 6.29
N ILE A 68 1.85 -0.73 6.85
CA ILE A 68 0.37 -0.70 6.86
C ILE A 68 -0.12 0.46 7.72
N GLU A 69 0.51 0.73 8.86
CA GLU A 69 0.15 1.88 9.71
C GLU A 69 0.37 3.20 8.98
N TYR A 70 1.54 3.39 8.36
CA TYR A 70 1.84 4.58 7.54
C TYR A 70 0.84 4.76 6.40
N LEU A 71 0.55 3.72 5.62
CA LEU A 71 -0.43 3.81 4.54
C LEU A 71 -1.84 4.17 5.04
N VAL A 72 -2.23 3.71 6.22
CA VAL A 72 -3.49 4.12 6.83
C VAL A 72 -3.43 5.59 7.25
N ASP A 73 -2.36 6.03 7.89
CA ASP A 73 -2.24 7.40 8.37
C ASP A 73 -2.19 8.38 7.17
N TRP A 74 -1.40 8.10 6.13
CA TRP A 74 -1.42 8.86 4.87
C TRP A 74 -2.78 8.85 4.18
N SER A 75 -3.54 7.75 4.28
CA SER A 75 -4.91 7.71 3.73
C SER A 75 -5.88 8.67 4.44
N ILE A 76 -5.62 8.97 5.72
CA ILE A 76 -6.42 9.91 6.51
C ILE A 76 -6.03 11.34 6.14
N GLU A 77 -4.74 11.59 5.91
CA GLU A 77 -4.21 12.93 5.60
C GLU A 77 -4.43 13.36 4.15
N GLU A 78 -4.11 12.49 3.19
CA GLU A 78 -4.14 12.77 1.75
C GLU A 78 -5.40 12.22 1.07
N GLY A 79 -6.15 11.38 1.77
CA GLY A 79 -7.31 10.66 1.26
C GLY A 79 -6.96 9.28 0.71
N LEU A 80 -7.95 8.39 0.73
CA LEU A 80 -7.81 7.01 0.30
C LEU A 80 -7.77 6.88 -1.24
N ASN A 81 -6.64 7.26 -1.84
CA ASN A 81 -6.40 7.17 -3.27
C ASN A 81 -6.11 5.72 -3.73
N ARG A 82 -6.03 5.51 -5.05
CA ARG A 82 -5.87 4.15 -5.61
C ARG A 82 -4.52 3.50 -5.26
N PRO A 83 -3.37 4.18 -5.38
CA PRO A 83 -2.08 3.67 -4.93
C PRO A 83 -2.10 3.15 -3.50
N ILE A 84 -2.60 3.95 -2.55
CA ILE A 84 -2.66 3.58 -1.14
C ILE A 84 -3.50 2.31 -0.93
N ARG A 85 -4.68 2.21 -1.57
CA ARG A 85 -5.52 1.00 -1.47
C ARG A 85 -4.84 -0.25 -2.00
N GLU A 86 -4.17 -0.14 -3.15
CA GLU A 86 -3.48 -1.27 -3.78
C GLU A 86 -2.27 -1.71 -2.94
N TRP A 87 -1.56 -0.76 -2.31
CA TRP A 87 -0.50 -1.03 -1.36
C TRP A 87 -1.00 -1.71 -0.09
N ILE A 88 -2.03 -1.17 0.57
CA ILE A 88 -2.64 -1.78 1.76
C ILE A 88 -3.08 -3.22 1.45
N TYR A 89 -3.79 -3.43 0.34
CA TYR A 89 -4.23 -4.77 -0.06
C TYR A 89 -3.04 -5.73 -0.25
N SER A 90 -1.98 -5.27 -0.91
CA SER A 90 -0.82 -6.11 -1.22
C SER A 90 -0.03 -6.48 0.03
N LEU A 91 0.13 -5.55 0.98
CA LEU A 91 0.81 -5.83 2.25
C LEU A 91 -0.04 -6.77 3.14
N LEU A 92 -1.35 -6.58 3.20
CA LEU A 92 -2.26 -7.48 3.91
C LEU A 92 -2.26 -8.90 3.35
N ALA A 93 -1.98 -9.07 2.06
CA ALA A 93 -1.88 -10.39 1.44
C ALA A 93 -0.61 -11.17 1.85
N VAL A 94 0.43 -10.50 2.33
CA VAL A 94 1.74 -11.11 2.65
C VAL A 94 2.14 -11.02 4.12
N ILE A 95 1.41 -10.26 4.95
CA ILE A 95 1.70 -10.13 6.38
C ILE A 95 1.45 -11.46 7.11
N ASP A 96 2.35 -11.82 8.02
CA ASP A 96 2.22 -13.04 8.82
C ASP A 96 1.15 -12.85 9.91
N LEU A 97 0.41 -13.92 10.21
CA LEU A 97 -0.55 -13.98 11.33
C LEU A 97 0.11 -14.57 12.58
N PRO A 98 -0.29 -14.16 13.81
CA PRO A 98 -1.34 -13.20 14.12
C PRO A 98 -0.93 -11.74 13.88
N LEU A 99 -1.89 -10.89 13.49
CA LEU A 99 -1.65 -9.45 13.35
C LEU A 99 -1.35 -8.82 14.72
N VAL A 100 -0.37 -7.92 14.75
CA VAL A 100 -0.09 -7.08 15.92
C VAL A 100 -1.24 -6.10 16.17
N GLN A 101 -1.45 -5.73 17.43
CA GLN A 101 -2.58 -4.91 17.85
C GLN A 101 -2.64 -3.54 17.14
N ASP A 102 -1.47 -2.97 16.82
CA ASP A 102 -1.37 -1.65 16.21
C ASP A 102 -1.90 -1.68 14.77
N VAL A 103 -1.50 -2.68 13.97
CA VAL A 103 -2.08 -2.94 12.64
C VAL A 103 -3.60 -3.13 12.71
N VAL A 104 -4.10 -3.91 13.67
CA VAL A 104 -5.55 -4.09 13.84
C VAL A 104 -6.24 -2.76 14.16
N SER A 105 -5.61 -1.91 14.98
CA SER A 105 -6.12 -0.59 15.36
C SER A 105 -6.12 0.38 14.17
N ALA A 106 -5.06 0.40 13.36
CA ALA A 106 -4.97 1.14 12.10
C ALA A 106 -6.08 0.72 11.14
N LEU A 107 -6.27 -0.58 10.90
CA LEU A 107 -7.35 -1.07 10.02
C LEU A 107 -8.74 -0.67 10.51
N ARG A 108 -8.99 -0.63 11.83
CA ARG A 108 -10.26 -0.13 12.37
C ARG A 108 -10.44 1.37 12.12
N ARG A 109 -9.37 2.17 12.18
CA ARG A 109 -9.41 3.61 11.79
C ARG A 109 -9.76 3.74 10.31
N LEU A 110 -9.05 3.03 9.44
CA LEU A 110 -9.31 3.01 8.00
C LEU A 110 -10.77 2.67 7.66
N VAL A 111 -11.34 1.61 8.25
CA VAL A 111 -12.73 1.21 8.00
C VAL A 111 -13.74 2.29 8.43
N LYS A 112 -13.44 3.07 9.47
CA LYS A 112 -14.30 4.20 9.86
C LYS A 112 -14.29 5.28 8.78
N GLU A 113 -13.12 5.63 8.25
CA GLU A 113 -12.99 6.61 7.18
C GLU A 113 -13.67 6.17 5.88
N CYS A 114 -13.53 4.89 5.51
CA CYS A 114 -14.21 4.34 4.33
C CYS A 114 -15.73 4.49 4.37
N ARG A 115 -16.37 4.46 5.55
CA ARG A 115 -17.81 4.68 5.67
C ARG A 115 -18.24 6.09 5.31
N PHE A 116 -17.37 7.08 5.52
CA PHE A 116 -17.67 8.46 5.16
C PHE A 116 -17.47 8.72 3.65
N ILE A 117 -16.58 7.97 3.00
CA ILE A 117 -16.36 8.04 1.54
C ILE A 117 -17.62 7.60 0.78
N ASP A 118 -18.22 6.47 1.16
CA ASP A 118 -19.46 5.94 0.55
C ASP A 118 -20.63 6.92 0.69
N PHE A 119 -20.68 7.65 1.81
CA PHE A 119 -21.63 8.74 1.97
C PHE A 119 -21.31 9.88 0.98
N SER A 120 -20.08 10.38 0.94
CA SER A 120 -19.69 11.53 0.11
C SER A 120 -19.86 11.32 -1.40
N GLU A 121 -19.57 10.12 -1.92
CA GLU A 121 -19.75 9.80 -3.35
C GLU A 121 -21.23 9.73 -3.73
N ASN A 122 -22.09 9.21 -2.84
CA ASN A 122 -23.54 9.26 -3.03
C ASN A 122 -24.05 10.71 -3.12
N TYR A 123 -23.62 11.61 -2.24
CA TYR A 123 -24.02 13.03 -2.33
C TYR A 123 -23.52 13.73 -3.59
N ARG A 124 -22.32 13.39 -4.10
CA ARG A 124 -21.79 13.93 -5.36
C ARG A 124 -22.63 13.46 -6.57
N PHE A 125 -23.12 12.22 -6.53
CA PHE A 125 -24.02 11.68 -7.54
C PHE A 125 -25.39 12.38 -7.54
N PHE A 126 -25.93 12.75 -6.37
CA PHE A 126 -27.20 13.48 -6.28
C PHE A 126 -27.09 14.97 -6.67
N ARG A 127 -25.93 15.62 -6.50
CA ARG A 127 -25.74 17.04 -6.86
C ARG A 127 -25.43 17.29 -8.33
N GLY A 128 -25.14 16.25 -9.12
CA GLY A 128 -24.90 16.35 -10.56
C GLY A 128 -26.15 16.19 -11.43
N LYS A 129 -27.35 16.12 -10.83
CA LYS A 129 -28.62 15.87 -11.54
C LYS A 129 -29.71 16.93 -11.34
N TYR A 130 -29.38 18.09 -10.76
CA TYR A 130 -30.30 19.23 -10.67
C TYR A 130 -29.58 20.54 -10.99
#